data_AF-A0A8D0FHG1-F1
#
_entry.id   AF-A0A8D0FHG1-F1
#
_cell.length_a   1.000
_cell.length_b   1.000
_cell.length_c   1.000
_cell.angle_alpha   90.00
_cell.angle_beta   90.00
_cell.angle_gamma   90.00
#
_symmetry.space_group_name_H-M   'P 1'
#
loop_
_entity.id
_entity.type
_entity.pdbx_description
1 polymer ?
#
loop_
_entity_poly.entity_id
_entity_poly.type
_entity_poly.pdbx_seq_one_letter_code
_entity_poly.pdbx_strand_id
1 'polypeptide(L)'
;MERPIPGGLRGEEEERVLVSQQSWRPCPEARRRLRGCLEWVKRQLFRVGEDWYFLFVLGVLMATISFMMDLLVSRLYEAHRWLYQEVGDILVLKYLSWTIYPTALAAFSTGFSQSITPHSGGSGIPELKTILTGVVLEDYLAIQNFGAKVVGLTCTLACGSTIFLGKVGPFVHLSAMAAAYLGKMRTSVTREYEVGMLKPVYTVLVVLALASITFPPGLGQLMASRLTMKEYLTSLFDNRTWGTLVPNASSVTNPPSMDPRGLWQEWCHPSTTIFGTLAFFLLMKFWMLILATTLPLPAGYFMPIFIYGGYIQSGGGTRGFIQPWGGYRGFIQPGVVVGGYIQSGGGAAAFSGSVTHAISTALLVCEATGHLGHVLPVVLAVLVANAITQKHQPSFYDGTIIVKKLPYLPPIRSRHMA
;
A
#
# COMPACT_ATOMS: atom_id res chain seq x y z
N MET A 1 3.33 -89.40 -67.72
CA MET A 1 2.67 -88.12 -67.41
C MET A 1 2.78 -87.91 -65.91
N GLU A 2 3.56 -86.93 -65.45
CA GLU A 2 3.16 -85.52 -65.23
C GLU A 2 2.50 -85.31 -63.85
N ARG A 3 2.90 -84.36 -62.98
CA ARG A 3 4.10 -83.50 -62.85
C ARG A 3 4.37 -83.29 -61.34
N PRO A 4 5.58 -82.92 -60.87
CA PRO A 4 5.77 -82.47 -59.49
C PRO A 4 5.07 -81.12 -59.24
N ILE A 5 4.51 -80.94 -58.03
CA ILE A 5 3.87 -79.70 -57.61
C ILE A 5 4.94 -78.73 -57.04
N PRO A 6 5.02 -77.46 -57.50
CA PRO A 6 6.05 -76.52 -57.08
C PRO A 6 5.75 -75.87 -55.72
N GLY A 7 5.87 -76.62 -54.63
CA GLY A 7 5.90 -76.08 -53.28
C GLY A 7 7.28 -75.52 -52.93
N GLY A 8 7.43 -74.19 -52.83
CA GLY A 8 8.67 -73.57 -52.37
C GLY A 8 8.70 -72.04 -52.45
N LEU A 9 8.48 -71.46 -53.63
CA LEU A 9 8.83 -70.05 -53.89
C LEU A 9 7.91 -69.01 -53.23
N ARG A 10 6.62 -69.29 -53.04
CA ARG A 10 5.64 -68.26 -52.64
C ARG A 10 5.76 -67.81 -51.18
N GLY A 11 6.22 -68.70 -50.30
CA GLY A 11 6.41 -68.37 -48.88
C GLY A 11 7.58 -67.41 -48.66
N GLU A 12 8.73 -67.69 -49.29
CA GLU A 12 9.91 -66.83 -49.15
C GLU A 12 9.75 -65.45 -49.81
N GLU A 13 8.81 -65.27 -50.74
CA GLU A 13 8.48 -63.95 -51.31
C GLU A 13 7.55 -63.17 -50.37
N GLU A 14 6.49 -63.77 -49.84
CA GLU A 14 5.62 -63.08 -48.87
C GLU A 14 6.39 -62.73 -47.58
N GLU A 15 7.26 -63.61 -47.10
CA GLU A 15 8.11 -63.34 -45.94
C GLU A 15 9.16 -62.24 -46.24
N ARG A 16 9.80 -62.23 -47.41
CA ARG A 16 10.69 -61.13 -47.83
C ARG A 16 9.95 -59.79 -47.99
N VAL A 17 8.71 -59.80 -48.49
CA VAL A 17 7.88 -58.58 -48.62
C VAL A 17 7.48 -58.04 -47.25
N LEU A 18 7.11 -58.91 -46.30
CA LEU A 18 6.79 -58.52 -44.92
C LEU A 18 8.01 -57.97 -44.17
N VAL A 19 9.17 -58.63 -44.27
CA VAL A 19 10.45 -58.15 -43.71
C VAL A 19 10.87 -56.82 -44.36
N SER A 20 10.65 -56.65 -45.66
CA SER A 20 10.92 -55.40 -46.37
C SER A 20 10.03 -54.25 -45.88
N GLN A 21 8.71 -54.47 -45.70
CA GLN A 21 7.81 -53.44 -45.16
C GLN A 21 8.14 -53.05 -43.71
N GLN A 22 8.66 -53.96 -42.89
CA GLN A 22 9.10 -53.63 -41.53
C GLN A 22 10.43 -52.85 -41.49
N SER A 23 11.25 -52.92 -42.54
CA SER A 23 12.59 -52.33 -42.58
C SER A 23 12.59 -50.79 -42.62
N TRP A 24 11.68 -50.16 -43.38
CA TRP A 24 11.77 -48.72 -43.70
C TRP A 24 10.89 -47.80 -42.85
N ARG A 25 11.31 -47.57 -41.59
CA ARG A 25 11.01 -46.32 -40.87
C ARG A 25 12.29 -45.76 -40.24
N PRO A 26 12.90 -44.67 -40.79
CA PRO A 26 14.20 -44.21 -40.32
C PRO A 26 14.18 -43.81 -38.84
N CYS A 27 15.21 -44.30 -38.14
CA CYS A 27 15.61 -43.98 -36.77
C CYS A 27 14.49 -44.04 -35.71
N PRO A 28 13.95 -45.24 -35.39
CA PRO A 28 12.95 -45.41 -34.33
C PRO A 28 13.48 -44.96 -32.96
N GLU A 29 14.76 -45.23 -32.67
CA GLU A 29 15.40 -44.79 -31.42
C GLU A 29 15.56 -43.27 -31.33
N ALA A 30 16.00 -42.61 -32.41
CA ALA A 30 16.08 -41.15 -32.44
C ALA A 30 14.69 -40.53 -32.22
N ARG A 31 13.64 -41.09 -32.82
CA ARG A 31 12.25 -40.64 -32.62
C ARG A 31 11.73 -40.94 -31.20
N ARG A 32 12.24 -41.97 -30.53
CA ARG A 32 11.92 -42.31 -29.12
C ARG A 32 12.66 -41.38 -28.15
N ARG A 33 13.95 -41.09 -28.39
CA ARG A 33 14.74 -40.07 -27.68
C ARG A 33 14.17 -38.66 -27.89
N LEU A 34 13.76 -38.31 -29.11
CA LEU A 34 13.16 -37.01 -29.42
C LEU A 34 11.81 -36.84 -28.72
N ARG A 35 10.97 -37.90 -28.64
CA ARG A 35 9.74 -37.84 -27.84
C ARG A 35 10.01 -37.80 -26.33
N GLY A 36 10.95 -38.57 -25.82
CA GLY A 36 11.37 -38.47 -24.41
C GLY A 36 11.89 -37.07 -24.06
N CYS A 37 12.69 -36.47 -24.95
CA CYS A 37 13.16 -35.09 -24.83
C CYS A 37 12.02 -34.08 -24.94
N LEU A 38 11.12 -34.21 -25.92
CA LEU A 38 9.95 -33.33 -26.09
C LEU A 38 8.99 -33.43 -24.90
N GLU A 39 8.78 -34.61 -24.32
CA GLU A 39 8.01 -34.80 -23.10
C GLU A 39 8.73 -34.27 -21.86
N TRP A 40 10.05 -34.37 -21.79
CA TRP A 40 10.84 -33.79 -20.70
C TRP A 40 10.81 -32.25 -20.77
N VAL A 41 11.06 -31.68 -21.95
CA VAL A 41 10.91 -30.24 -22.24
C VAL A 41 9.48 -29.79 -21.97
N LYS A 42 8.46 -30.55 -22.40
CA LYS A 42 7.06 -30.25 -22.08
C LYS A 42 6.81 -30.28 -20.57
N ARG A 43 7.31 -31.28 -19.83
CA ARG A 43 7.15 -31.36 -18.37
C ARG A 43 7.86 -30.22 -17.64
N GLN A 44 9.05 -29.79 -18.10
CA GLN A 44 9.74 -28.63 -17.55
C GLN A 44 9.03 -27.32 -17.91
N LEU A 45 8.59 -27.15 -19.15
CA LEU A 45 7.88 -25.96 -19.64
C LEU A 45 6.51 -25.81 -18.96
N PHE A 46 5.77 -26.90 -18.73
CA PHE A 46 4.55 -26.87 -17.94
C PHE A 46 4.85 -26.57 -16.46
N ARG A 47 5.82 -27.25 -15.83
CA ARG A 47 6.17 -27.00 -14.42
C ARG A 47 6.59 -25.55 -14.16
N VAL A 48 7.46 -24.99 -15.00
CA VAL A 48 7.90 -23.59 -14.90
C VAL A 48 6.77 -22.63 -15.32
N GLY A 49 6.04 -22.96 -16.39
CA GLY A 49 4.94 -22.13 -16.91
C GLY A 49 3.73 -22.04 -15.97
N GLU A 50 3.42 -23.08 -15.20
CA GLU A 50 2.39 -23.08 -14.16
C GLU A 50 2.66 -22.00 -13.10
N ASP A 51 3.91 -21.91 -12.62
CA ASP A 51 4.26 -20.95 -11.57
C ASP A 51 4.32 -19.50 -12.12
N TRP A 52 4.74 -19.29 -13.37
CA TRP A 52 4.60 -17.97 -14.04
C TRP A 52 3.14 -17.59 -14.29
N TYR A 53 2.28 -18.53 -14.70
CA TYR A 53 0.85 -18.30 -14.90
C TYR A 53 0.14 -17.97 -13.58
N PHE A 54 0.49 -18.67 -12.49
CA PHE A 54 0.04 -18.36 -11.13
C PHE A 54 0.37 -16.93 -10.73
N LEU A 55 1.63 -16.49 -10.92
CA LEU A 55 2.06 -15.12 -10.62
C LEU A 55 1.36 -14.07 -11.49
N PHE A 56 1.12 -14.37 -12.78
CA PHE A 56 0.37 -13.49 -13.68
C PHE A 56 -1.09 -13.32 -13.25
N VAL A 57 -1.79 -14.43 -12.96
CA VAL A 57 -3.19 -14.41 -12.50
C VAL A 57 -3.32 -13.67 -11.16
N LEU A 58 -2.41 -13.92 -10.21
CA LEU A 58 -2.35 -13.20 -8.94
C LEU A 58 -2.14 -11.69 -9.16
N GLY A 59 -1.23 -11.30 -10.07
CA GLY A 59 -0.97 -9.91 -10.41
C GLY A 59 -2.19 -9.20 -11.00
N VAL A 60 -2.87 -9.82 -11.98
CA VAL A 60 -4.09 -9.28 -12.60
C VAL A 60 -5.24 -9.18 -11.58
N LEU A 61 -5.42 -10.18 -10.72
CA LEU A 61 -6.43 -10.17 -9.67
C LEU A 61 -6.21 -9.02 -8.67
N MET A 62 -4.98 -8.84 -8.18
CA MET A 62 -4.69 -7.75 -7.24
C MET A 62 -4.79 -6.38 -7.93
N ALA A 63 -4.32 -6.23 -9.17
CA ALA A 63 -4.41 -4.99 -9.93
C ALA A 63 -5.87 -4.54 -10.16
N THR A 64 -6.75 -5.47 -10.59
CA THR A 64 -8.18 -5.18 -10.79
C THR A 64 -8.88 -4.83 -9.49
N ILE A 65 -8.58 -5.51 -8.39
CA ILE A 65 -9.11 -5.17 -7.06
C ILE A 65 -8.65 -3.76 -6.62
N SER A 66 -7.37 -3.41 -6.80
CA SER A 66 -6.89 -2.07 -6.47
C SER A 66 -7.59 -0.99 -7.31
N PHE A 67 -7.78 -1.23 -8.60
CA PHE A 67 -8.43 -0.27 -9.50
C PHE A 67 -9.90 -0.04 -9.10
N MET A 68 -10.66 -1.11 -8.86
CA MET A 68 -12.06 -1.00 -8.44
C MET A 68 -12.19 -0.35 -7.05
N MET A 69 -11.28 -0.67 -6.12
CA MET A 69 -11.20 -0.03 -4.81
C MET A 69 -10.94 1.47 -4.92
N ASP A 70 -9.92 1.89 -5.69
CA ASP A 70 -9.57 3.31 -5.85
C ASP A 70 -10.68 4.08 -6.57
N LEU A 71 -11.37 3.45 -7.53
CA LEU A 71 -12.54 4.01 -8.21
C LEU A 71 -13.72 4.22 -7.24
N LEU A 72 -14.07 3.21 -6.43
CA LEU A 72 -15.15 3.29 -5.44
C LEU A 72 -14.85 4.36 -4.38
N VAL A 73 -13.63 4.40 -3.84
CA VAL A 73 -13.20 5.42 -2.87
C VAL A 73 -13.28 6.82 -3.48
N SER A 74 -12.87 6.99 -4.75
CA SER A 74 -12.97 8.28 -5.44
C SER A 74 -14.42 8.75 -5.58
N ARG A 75 -15.33 7.87 -6.02
CA ARG A 75 -16.76 8.21 -6.20
C ARG A 75 -17.49 8.49 -4.88
N LEU A 76 -17.23 7.71 -3.84
CA LEU A 76 -17.79 7.94 -2.50
C LEU A 76 -17.31 9.30 -1.93
N TYR A 77 -16.04 9.62 -2.12
CA TYR A 77 -15.46 10.88 -1.65
C TYR A 77 -15.93 12.10 -2.47
N GLU A 78 -16.08 11.97 -3.80
CA GLU A 78 -16.72 12.98 -4.65
C GLU A 78 -18.16 13.26 -4.19
N ALA A 79 -18.96 12.22 -3.93
CA ALA A 79 -20.33 12.35 -3.43
C ALA A 79 -20.39 13.02 -2.05
N HIS A 80 -19.46 12.69 -1.15
CA HIS A 80 -19.34 13.35 0.16
C HIS A 80 -18.98 14.84 0.03
N ARG A 81 -18.03 15.20 -0.85
CA ARG A 81 -17.68 16.61 -1.12
C ARG A 81 -18.88 17.38 -1.71
N TRP A 82 -19.61 16.78 -2.64
CA TRP A 82 -20.81 17.39 -3.22
C TRP A 82 -21.89 17.62 -2.16
N LEU A 83 -22.20 16.61 -1.34
CA LEU A 83 -23.15 16.74 -0.23
C LEU A 83 -22.74 17.86 0.76
N TYR A 84 -21.44 18.00 1.08
CA TYR A 84 -20.93 19.06 1.94
C TYR A 84 -21.07 20.48 1.33
N GLN A 85 -21.14 20.58 0.00
CA GLN A 85 -21.37 21.85 -0.71
C GLN A 85 -22.86 22.20 -0.76
N GLU A 86 -23.72 21.28 -1.18
CA GLU A 86 -25.17 21.50 -1.33
C GLU A 86 -25.94 21.67 0.00
N VAL A 87 -25.37 21.20 1.12
CA VAL A 87 -25.94 21.33 2.47
C VAL A 87 -26.16 22.80 2.93
N GLY A 88 -25.59 23.78 2.22
CA GLY A 88 -25.80 25.20 2.50
C GLY A 88 -25.07 25.70 3.76
N ASP A 89 -25.24 26.98 4.10
CA ASP A 89 -24.41 27.63 5.12
C ASP A 89 -24.87 27.45 6.58
N ILE A 90 -25.79 26.52 6.84
CA ILE A 90 -26.18 26.13 8.20
C ILE A 90 -25.02 25.34 8.82
N LEU A 91 -24.24 26.00 9.68
CA LEU A 91 -23.04 25.44 10.32
C LEU A 91 -23.27 24.07 10.98
N VAL A 92 -24.41 23.89 11.64
CA VAL A 92 -24.80 22.61 12.28
C VAL A 92 -24.96 21.49 11.25
N LEU A 93 -25.58 21.77 10.09
CA LEU A 93 -25.80 20.76 9.06
C LEU A 93 -24.49 20.43 8.32
N LYS A 94 -23.62 21.42 8.10
CA LYS A 94 -22.23 21.20 7.63
C LYS A 94 -21.41 20.36 8.63
N TYR A 95 -21.57 20.56 9.94
CA TYR A 95 -20.92 19.76 10.97
C TYR A 95 -21.44 18.31 10.99
N LEU A 96 -22.75 18.12 10.94
CA LEU A 96 -23.36 16.80 10.88
C LEU A 96 -22.98 16.04 9.60
N SER A 97 -22.96 16.69 8.43
CA SER A 97 -22.57 16.02 7.18
C SER A 97 -21.10 15.57 7.20
N TRP A 98 -20.20 16.39 7.75
CA TRP A 98 -18.77 16.06 7.90
C TRP A 98 -18.49 14.97 8.95
N THR A 99 -19.27 14.91 10.05
CA THR A 99 -19.02 13.97 11.16
C THR A 99 -19.76 12.65 11.03
N ILE A 100 -20.98 12.62 10.50
CA ILE A 100 -21.76 11.39 10.35
C ILE A 100 -21.15 10.48 9.28
N TYR A 101 -20.75 11.02 8.12
CA TYR A 101 -20.21 10.23 7.00
C TYR A 101 -19.03 9.32 7.39
N PRO A 102 -17.89 9.83 7.93
CA PRO A 102 -16.76 8.97 8.29
C PRO A 102 -17.06 8.07 9.50
N THR A 103 -17.91 8.53 10.43
CA THR A 103 -18.30 7.75 11.61
C THR A 103 -19.16 6.54 11.21
N ALA A 104 -20.12 6.72 10.31
CA ALA A 104 -20.96 5.64 9.77
C ALA A 104 -20.15 4.63 8.93
N LEU A 105 -19.25 5.11 8.05
CA LEU A 105 -18.37 4.24 7.26
C LEU A 105 -17.39 3.44 8.13
N ALA A 106 -16.82 4.04 9.16
CA ALA A 106 -15.95 3.31 10.09
C ALA A 106 -16.73 2.34 10.99
N ALA A 107 -17.95 2.71 11.41
CA ALA A 107 -18.84 1.80 12.16
C ALA A 107 -19.20 0.56 11.32
N PHE A 108 -19.59 0.78 10.05
CA PHE A 108 -19.88 -0.29 9.10
C PHE A 108 -18.64 -1.14 8.81
N SER A 109 -17.48 -0.52 8.56
CA SER A 109 -16.21 -1.23 8.36
C SER A 109 -15.87 -2.14 9.53
N THR A 110 -15.86 -1.62 10.76
CA THR A 110 -15.54 -2.42 11.95
C THR A 110 -16.60 -3.50 12.19
N GLY A 111 -17.88 -3.17 12.03
CA GLY A 111 -18.98 -4.12 12.20
C GLY A 111 -18.88 -5.30 11.23
N PHE A 112 -18.79 -5.02 9.93
CA PHE A 112 -18.70 -6.02 8.87
C PHE A 112 -17.42 -6.86 8.94
N SER A 113 -16.27 -6.24 9.27
CA SER A 113 -15.03 -6.98 9.50
C SER A 113 -15.15 -7.94 10.69
N GLN A 114 -15.79 -7.51 11.78
CA GLN A 114 -15.91 -8.30 13.01
C GLN A 114 -17.01 -9.36 12.96
N SER A 115 -18.05 -9.18 12.14
CA SER A 115 -19.12 -10.18 11.90
C SER A 115 -18.71 -11.27 10.89
N ILE A 116 -17.43 -11.35 10.51
CA ILE A 116 -16.88 -12.40 9.64
C ILE A 116 -15.62 -12.99 10.30
N THR A 117 -14.71 -12.17 10.83
CA THR A 117 -13.67 -12.68 11.73
C THR A 117 -13.04 -11.58 12.59
N PRO A 118 -12.86 -11.81 13.91
CA PRO A 118 -12.19 -10.84 14.80
C PRO A 118 -10.73 -10.56 14.41
N HIS A 119 -10.15 -11.38 13.51
CA HIS A 119 -8.79 -11.26 12.99
C HIS A 119 -8.66 -10.43 11.70
N SER A 120 -9.76 -9.90 11.16
CA SER A 120 -9.73 -9.09 9.94
C SER A 120 -9.10 -7.70 10.13
N GLY A 121 -9.25 -7.12 11.32
CA GLY A 121 -8.82 -5.76 11.64
C GLY A 121 -7.29 -5.53 11.67
N GLY A 122 -6.87 -4.32 11.34
CA GLY A 122 -5.48 -3.87 11.32
C GLY A 122 -4.69 -4.24 10.06
N SER A 123 -3.40 -3.93 10.09
CA SER A 123 -2.50 -4.00 8.93
C SER A 123 -2.38 -5.39 8.28
N GLY A 124 -2.06 -6.45 9.04
CA GLY A 124 -1.72 -7.75 8.46
C GLY A 124 -0.23 -7.94 8.14
N ILE A 125 0.58 -6.87 8.08
CA ILE A 125 2.04 -6.99 7.95
C ILE A 125 2.69 -7.67 9.17
N PRO A 126 2.37 -7.31 10.44
CA PRO A 126 2.87 -8.02 11.63
C PRO A 126 2.63 -9.53 11.57
N GLU A 127 1.42 -9.91 11.17
CA GLU A 127 0.94 -11.29 11.12
C GLU A 127 1.57 -12.07 9.97
N LEU A 128 1.70 -11.45 8.78
CA LEU A 128 2.45 -12.03 7.67
C LEU A 128 3.94 -12.22 8.03
N LYS A 129 4.53 -11.31 8.82
CA LYS A 129 5.91 -11.48 9.31
C LYS A 129 6.03 -12.69 10.24
N THR A 130 5.03 -12.94 11.11
CA THR A 130 4.96 -14.17 11.93
C THR A 130 4.82 -15.44 11.06
N ILE A 131 3.94 -15.44 10.05
CA ILE A 131 3.78 -16.56 9.12
C ILE A 131 5.09 -16.88 8.39
N LEU A 132 5.82 -15.85 7.93
CA LEU A 132 7.13 -16.01 7.28
C LEU A 132 8.25 -16.50 8.23
N THR A 133 8.06 -16.46 9.55
CA THR A 133 8.95 -17.11 10.53
C THR A 133 8.59 -18.58 10.81
N GLY A 134 7.60 -19.14 10.09
CA GLY A 134 7.20 -20.54 10.17
C GLY A 134 5.98 -20.84 11.05
N VAL A 135 5.42 -19.84 11.74
CA VAL A 135 4.23 -20.03 12.58
C VAL A 135 2.96 -19.71 11.78
N VAL A 136 2.31 -20.76 11.28
CA VAL A 136 1.11 -20.65 10.43
C VAL A 136 -0.08 -20.13 11.26
N LEU A 137 -0.75 -19.11 10.73
CA LEU A 137 -1.94 -18.48 11.30
C LEU A 137 -3.11 -18.68 10.31
N GLU A 138 -3.83 -19.79 10.41
CA GLU A 138 -4.77 -20.22 9.36
C GLU A 138 -5.94 -19.25 9.16
N ASP A 139 -6.51 -18.69 10.23
CA ASP A 139 -7.63 -17.72 10.17
C ASP A 139 -7.25 -16.39 9.49
N TYR A 140 -5.96 -16.06 9.46
CA TYR A 140 -5.43 -14.89 8.76
C TYR A 140 -5.24 -15.15 7.26
N LEU A 141 -5.21 -16.41 6.83
CA LEU A 141 -5.18 -16.83 5.41
C LEU A 141 -6.53 -17.38 4.91
N ALA A 142 -7.57 -17.34 5.73
CA ALA A 142 -8.92 -17.79 5.37
C ALA A 142 -9.57 -16.89 4.31
N ILE A 143 -10.23 -17.48 3.32
CA ILE A 143 -10.82 -16.73 2.19
C ILE A 143 -12.04 -15.89 2.60
N GLN A 144 -12.75 -16.23 3.68
CA GLN A 144 -13.83 -15.39 4.23
C GLN A 144 -13.31 -14.01 4.68
N ASN A 145 -12.12 -13.99 5.29
CA ASN A 145 -11.44 -12.79 5.75
C ASN A 145 -11.07 -11.85 4.58
N PHE A 146 -10.84 -12.39 3.37
CA PHE A 146 -10.56 -11.59 2.17
C PHE A 146 -11.72 -10.63 1.83
N GLY A 147 -12.95 -11.14 1.75
CA GLY A 147 -14.14 -10.32 1.47
C GLY A 147 -14.39 -9.28 2.56
N ALA A 148 -14.31 -9.69 3.82
CA ALA A 148 -14.41 -8.81 5.00
C ALA A 148 -13.41 -7.65 4.94
N LYS A 149 -12.16 -7.95 4.58
CA LYS A 149 -11.04 -7.01 4.57
C LYS A 149 -11.05 -6.09 3.36
N VAL A 150 -11.48 -6.54 2.17
CA VAL A 150 -11.70 -5.67 1.00
C VAL A 150 -12.76 -4.62 1.28
N VAL A 151 -13.94 -5.03 1.76
CA VAL A 151 -15.06 -4.11 2.02
C VAL A 151 -14.70 -3.12 3.13
N GLY A 152 -14.23 -3.62 4.28
CA GLY A 152 -13.84 -2.74 5.39
C GLY A 152 -12.71 -1.77 5.01
N LEU A 153 -11.70 -2.22 4.25
CA LEU A 153 -10.64 -1.33 3.78
C LEU A 153 -11.19 -0.26 2.83
N THR A 154 -12.16 -0.60 1.96
CA THR A 154 -12.81 0.36 1.05
C THR A 154 -13.51 1.47 1.85
N CYS A 155 -14.31 1.09 2.86
CA CYS A 155 -14.98 2.05 3.74
C CYS A 155 -13.99 2.87 4.57
N THR A 156 -12.91 2.26 5.07
CA THR A 156 -11.85 2.95 5.83
C THR A 156 -11.11 3.99 4.98
N LEU A 157 -10.86 3.70 3.70
CA LEU A 157 -10.29 4.67 2.76
C LEU A 157 -11.31 5.76 2.36
N ALA A 158 -12.59 5.44 2.26
CA ALA A 158 -13.65 6.38 1.93
C ALA A 158 -13.87 7.45 3.03
N CYS A 159 -13.52 7.16 4.30
CA CYS A 159 -13.42 8.17 5.37
C CYS A 159 -12.29 9.21 5.12
N GLY A 160 -11.29 8.85 4.30
CA GLY A 160 -10.25 9.75 3.82
C GLY A 160 -9.34 10.33 4.92
N SER A 161 -9.14 11.65 4.86
CA SER A 161 -8.20 12.40 5.69
C SER A 161 -8.67 12.69 7.12
N THR A 162 -9.96 12.47 7.41
CA THR A 162 -10.54 12.61 8.76
C THR A 162 -9.90 11.60 9.71
N ILE A 163 -9.90 10.33 9.29
CA ILE A 163 -9.29 9.20 9.98
C ILE A 163 -7.79 9.05 9.65
N PHE A 164 -7.35 9.56 8.49
CA PHE A 164 -5.94 9.66 8.10
C PHE A 164 -5.21 8.29 8.08
N LEU A 165 -5.72 7.36 7.28
CA LEU A 165 -5.21 5.99 7.10
C LEU A 165 -4.98 5.66 5.62
N GLY A 166 -4.22 4.60 5.31
CA GLY A 166 -3.90 4.18 3.94
C GLY A 166 -4.11 2.69 3.67
N LYS A 167 -3.79 2.21 2.46
CA LYS A 167 -4.12 0.84 2.01
C LYS A 167 -3.04 -0.22 2.09
N VAL A 168 -1.75 0.18 2.17
CA VAL A 168 -0.59 -0.70 1.86
C VAL A 168 -0.60 -2.02 2.64
N GLY A 169 -0.67 -1.98 3.97
CA GLY A 169 -0.59 -3.18 4.81
C GLY A 169 -1.71 -4.20 4.54
N PRO A 170 -2.99 -3.79 4.65
CA PRO A 170 -4.12 -4.66 4.33
C PRO A 170 -4.11 -5.18 2.90
N PHE A 171 -3.60 -4.41 1.94
CA PHE A 171 -3.48 -4.85 0.55
C PHE A 171 -2.38 -5.92 0.37
N VAL A 172 -1.27 -5.84 1.11
CA VAL A 172 -0.27 -6.92 1.20
C VAL A 172 -0.86 -8.17 1.87
N HIS A 173 -1.70 -8.00 2.90
CA HIS A 173 -2.40 -9.13 3.53
C HIS A 173 -3.37 -9.81 2.55
N LEU A 174 -4.10 -9.02 1.75
CA LEU A 174 -4.98 -9.52 0.69
C LEU A 174 -4.21 -10.25 -0.42
N SER A 175 -3.02 -9.79 -0.82
CA SER A 175 -2.20 -10.53 -1.80
C SER A 175 -1.68 -11.85 -1.24
N ALA A 176 -1.32 -11.91 0.04
CA ALA A 176 -0.95 -13.16 0.71
C ALA A 176 -2.13 -14.15 0.81
N MET A 177 -3.34 -13.66 1.14
CA MET A 177 -4.57 -14.46 1.10
C MET A 177 -4.86 -15.01 -0.31
N ALA A 178 -4.78 -14.15 -1.34
CA ALA A 178 -5.03 -14.56 -2.72
C ALA A 178 -4.00 -15.61 -3.20
N ALA A 179 -2.72 -15.42 -2.89
CA ALA A 179 -1.67 -16.39 -3.17
C ALA A 179 -1.89 -17.72 -2.42
N ALA A 180 -2.26 -17.67 -1.14
CA ALA A 180 -2.57 -18.86 -0.34
C ALA A 180 -3.84 -19.58 -0.84
N TYR A 181 -4.85 -18.85 -1.30
CA TYR A 181 -6.07 -19.42 -1.88
C TYR A 181 -5.80 -20.10 -3.23
N LEU A 182 -5.11 -19.41 -4.16
CA LEU A 182 -4.69 -20.00 -5.44
C LEU A 182 -3.75 -21.21 -5.21
N GLY A 183 -2.93 -21.18 -4.16
CA GLY A 183 -2.14 -22.33 -3.70
C GLY A 183 -3.00 -23.49 -3.19
N LYS A 184 -4.01 -23.22 -2.35
CA LYS A 184 -4.99 -24.22 -1.88
C LYS A 184 -5.91 -24.74 -3.00
N MET A 185 -6.11 -24.01 -4.09
CA MET A 185 -6.75 -24.56 -5.30
C MET A 185 -5.89 -25.65 -5.98
N ARG A 186 -4.58 -25.71 -5.72
CA ARG A 186 -3.69 -26.83 -6.12
C ARG A 186 -3.89 -28.06 -5.22
N THR A 187 -4.33 -27.88 -3.96
CA THR A 187 -4.55 -28.94 -2.94
C THR A 187 -5.59 -28.55 -1.86
N SER A 188 -6.80 -29.10 -1.91
CA SER A 188 -7.89 -28.91 -0.91
C SER A 188 -7.63 -29.71 0.39
N VAL A 189 -8.12 -29.40 1.61
CA VAL A 189 -9.37 -28.71 2.06
C VAL A 189 -9.07 -27.58 3.13
N THR A 190 -9.77 -27.21 4.22
CA THR A 190 -10.94 -27.70 5.01
C THR A 190 -11.94 -26.58 5.38
N ARG A 191 -12.11 -26.16 6.67
CA ARG A 191 -13.25 -25.36 7.18
C ARG A 191 -13.00 -24.71 8.57
N GLU A 192 -13.70 -23.63 8.92
CA GLU A 192 -13.52 -22.79 10.13
C GLU A 192 -14.57 -23.01 11.27
N TYR A 193 -14.37 -22.32 12.41
CA TYR A 193 -15.35 -22.01 13.48
C TYR A 193 -15.12 -20.59 14.07
N GLU A 194 -16.06 -20.05 14.86
CA GLU A 194 -16.17 -18.62 15.24
C GLU A 194 -16.48 -18.39 16.74
N VAL A 195 -16.25 -17.16 17.27
CA VAL A 195 -17.04 -16.43 18.31
C VAL A 195 -16.25 -15.24 18.92
N GLY A 196 -16.90 -14.09 19.21
CA GLY A 196 -16.41 -13.09 20.20
C GLY A 196 -16.66 -11.60 19.89
N MET A 197 -17.47 -10.91 20.71
CA MET A 197 -18.07 -9.58 20.41
C MET A 197 -17.37 -8.35 21.06
N LEU A 198 -17.84 -7.15 20.66
CA LEU A 198 -17.90 -5.90 21.45
C LEU A 198 -16.77 -4.85 21.29
N LYS A 199 -16.27 -4.64 20.06
CA LYS A 199 -15.35 -3.53 19.70
C LYS A 199 -15.91 -2.38 18.81
N PRO A 200 -17.13 -2.37 18.24
CA PRO A 200 -17.53 -1.29 17.32
C PRO A 200 -17.79 0.05 18.01
N VAL A 201 -18.31 0.05 19.25
CA VAL A 201 -18.62 1.28 20.02
C VAL A 201 -17.38 2.15 20.24
N TYR A 202 -16.24 1.54 20.57
CA TYR A 202 -14.96 2.24 20.69
C TYR A 202 -14.54 2.90 19.36
N THR A 203 -14.78 2.24 18.23
CA THR A 203 -14.48 2.81 16.90
C THR A 203 -15.35 4.03 16.61
N VAL A 204 -16.66 3.93 16.89
CA VAL A 204 -17.62 5.04 16.72
C VAL A 204 -17.18 6.27 17.51
N LEU A 205 -16.89 6.10 18.80
CA LEU A 205 -16.50 7.21 19.68
C LEU A 205 -15.19 7.88 19.25
N VAL A 206 -14.17 7.09 18.89
CA VAL A 206 -12.87 7.61 18.46
C VAL A 206 -12.96 8.29 17.09
N VAL A 207 -13.67 7.71 16.13
CA VAL A 207 -13.83 8.32 14.79
C VAL A 207 -14.68 9.59 14.85
N LEU A 208 -15.72 9.62 15.69
CA LEU A 208 -16.51 10.84 15.93
C LEU A 208 -15.64 11.97 16.51
N ALA A 209 -14.72 11.67 17.44
CA ALA A 209 -13.78 12.64 17.97
C ALA A 209 -12.79 13.16 16.91
N LEU A 210 -12.19 12.26 16.11
CA LEU A 210 -11.29 12.62 15.01
C LEU A 210 -12.00 13.44 13.91
N ALA A 211 -13.24 13.08 13.57
CA ALA A 211 -14.06 13.80 12.59
C ALA A 211 -14.47 15.20 13.10
N SER A 212 -14.79 15.31 14.39
CA SER A 212 -15.12 16.60 15.03
C SER A 212 -13.92 17.56 15.02
N ILE A 213 -12.72 17.05 15.31
CA ILE A 213 -11.48 17.85 15.36
C ILE A 213 -10.98 18.20 13.94
N THR A 214 -11.31 17.39 12.93
CA THR A 214 -11.00 17.70 11.51
C THR A 214 -12.06 18.55 10.81
N PHE A 215 -13.11 19.01 11.52
CA PHE A 215 -14.19 19.79 10.94
C PHE A 215 -13.66 21.06 10.21
N PRO A 216 -13.89 21.23 8.89
CA PRO A 216 -13.19 22.24 8.10
C PRO A 216 -13.44 23.71 8.48
N PRO A 217 -14.60 24.12 9.00
CA PRO A 217 -14.80 25.48 9.55
C PRO A 217 -14.27 25.67 10.98
N GLY A 218 -13.82 24.61 11.64
CA GLY A 218 -13.21 24.66 12.98
C GLY A 218 -11.69 24.50 12.92
N LEU A 219 -11.12 23.68 13.81
CA LEU A 219 -9.68 23.38 13.85
C LEU A 219 -9.15 22.79 12.53
N GLY A 220 -10.03 22.23 11.68
CA GLY A 220 -9.67 21.73 10.35
C GLY A 220 -9.12 22.78 9.39
N GLN A 221 -9.44 24.07 9.57
CA GLN A 221 -8.89 25.18 8.76
C GLN A 221 -7.35 25.18 8.79
N LEU A 222 -6.77 25.04 9.99
CA LEU A 222 -5.33 25.10 10.20
C LEU A 222 -4.59 23.80 9.82
N MET A 223 -5.33 22.78 9.33
CA MET A 223 -4.80 21.45 9.00
C MET A 223 -4.96 21.09 7.51
N ALA A 224 -5.46 22.01 6.66
CA ALA A 224 -5.88 21.71 5.29
C ALA A 224 -6.84 20.50 5.21
N SER A 225 -7.75 20.36 6.19
CA SER A 225 -8.49 19.11 6.44
C SER A 225 -9.38 18.63 5.29
N ARG A 226 -9.68 19.53 4.34
CA ARG A 226 -10.50 19.26 3.15
C ARG A 226 -9.76 18.40 2.11
N LEU A 227 -8.43 18.29 2.18
CA LEU A 227 -7.62 17.48 1.25
C LEU A 227 -7.74 15.98 1.55
N THR A 228 -7.82 15.14 0.51
CA THR A 228 -7.68 13.67 0.62
C THR A 228 -6.24 13.25 0.89
N MET A 229 -6.02 11.99 1.29
CA MET A 229 -4.68 11.38 1.38
C MET A 229 -3.89 11.49 0.06
N LYS A 230 -4.57 11.45 -1.11
CA LYS A 230 -3.95 11.63 -2.43
C LYS A 230 -3.58 13.09 -2.68
N GLU A 231 -4.48 14.03 -2.37
CA GLU A 231 -4.23 15.46 -2.56
C GLU A 231 -3.18 16.01 -1.60
N TYR A 232 -3.10 15.51 -0.36
CA TYR A 232 -1.97 15.76 0.54
C TYR A 232 -0.66 15.31 -0.11
N LEU A 233 -0.61 14.11 -0.70
CA LEU A 233 0.61 13.62 -1.35
C LEU A 233 0.98 14.44 -2.61
N THR A 234 0.01 14.86 -3.43
CA THR A 234 0.30 15.72 -4.59
C THR A 234 0.62 17.17 -4.20
N SER A 235 0.07 17.66 -3.09
CA SER A 235 0.44 18.94 -2.47
C SER A 235 1.88 18.89 -1.96
N LEU A 236 2.27 17.81 -1.27
CA LEU A 236 3.61 17.58 -0.76
C LEU A 236 4.70 17.57 -1.85
N PHE A 237 4.36 17.07 -3.05
CA PHE A 237 5.24 17.03 -4.22
C PHE A 237 5.05 18.22 -5.18
N ASP A 238 4.53 19.36 -4.72
CA ASP A 238 4.53 20.59 -5.51
C ASP A 238 5.97 21.06 -5.80
N ASN A 239 6.21 21.48 -7.04
CA ASN A 239 7.50 22.01 -7.48
C ASN A 239 7.74 23.45 -7.00
N ARG A 240 6.69 24.15 -6.56
CA ARG A 240 6.72 25.57 -6.18
C ARG A 240 7.16 25.79 -4.73
N THR A 241 7.90 26.87 -4.47
CA THR A 241 8.30 27.24 -3.10
C THR A 241 7.24 28.11 -2.42
N TRP A 242 6.37 27.50 -1.62
CA TRP A 242 5.20 28.14 -1.01
C TRP A 242 5.49 29.47 -0.28
N GLY A 243 6.61 29.54 0.46
CA GLY A 243 7.02 30.77 1.17
C GLY A 243 7.30 31.98 0.26
N THR A 244 7.50 31.78 -1.05
CA THR A 244 7.63 32.86 -2.05
C THR A 244 6.33 33.21 -2.77
N LEU A 245 5.28 32.37 -2.63
CA LEU A 245 3.98 32.61 -3.26
C LEU A 245 3.07 33.48 -2.40
N VAL A 246 3.08 33.31 -1.08
CA VAL A 246 2.18 34.03 -0.15
C VAL A 246 2.20 35.55 -0.33
N PRO A 247 3.36 36.24 -0.48
CA PRO A 247 3.37 37.70 -0.67
C PRO A 247 2.66 38.17 -1.94
N ASN A 248 2.64 37.35 -2.99
CA ASN A 248 2.02 37.65 -4.28
C ASN A 248 0.54 37.19 -4.37
N ALA A 249 0.12 36.28 -3.48
CA ALA A 249 -1.19 35.63 -3.51
C ALA A 249 -2.26 36.31 -2.64
N SER A 250 -1.90 37.35 -1.91
CA SER A 250 -2.79 38.22 -1.11
C SER A 250 -3.92 38.89 -1.92
N SER A 251 -3.85 38.83 -3.24
CA SER A 251 -4.84 39.32 -4.21
C SER A 251 -5.89 38.28 -4.63
N VAL A 252 -5.73 36.99 -4.31
CA VAL A 252 -6.60 35.90 -4.79
C VAL A 252 -7.63 35.52 -3.72
N THR A 253 -8.66 36.34 -3.59
CA THR A 253 -9.81 36.04 -2.73
C THR A 253 -10.80 35.09 -3.42
N ASN A 254 -10.96 33.89 -2.86
CA ASN A 254 -12.03 32.91 -3.13
C ASN A 254 -12.24 32.46 -4.61
N PRO A 255 -11.50 31.45 -5.10
CA PRO A 255 -11.89 30.73 -6.31
C PRO A 255 -13.06 29.76 -6.04
N PRO A 256 -14.13 29.74 -6.87
CA PRO A 256 -15.10 28.65 -6.86
C PRO A 256 -14.52 27.42 -7.57
N SER A 257 -14.77 26.23 -7.01
CA SER A 257 -14.21 24.92 -7.40
C SER A 257 -12.69 24.75 -7.20
N MET A 258 -12.27 23.56 -6.77
CA MET A 258 -10.87 23.23 -6.48
C MET A 258 -10.14 22.79 -7.74
N ASP A 259 -9.41 23.71 -8.36
CA ASP A 259 -8.52 23.43 -9.47
C ASP A 259 -7.32 22.56 -8.99
N PRO A 260 -6.91 21.46 -9.68
CA PRO A 260 -5.81 20.60 -9.22
C PRO A 260 -4.45 21.30 -9.06
N ARG A 261 -4.32 22.53 -9.58
CA ARG A 261 -3.14 23.41 -9.50
C ARG A 261 -3.16 24.33 -8.26
N GLY A 262 -4.25 24.33 -7.49
CA GLY A 262 -4.49 25.20 -6.33
C GLY A 262 -4.27 24.56 -4.96
N LEU A 263 -3.95 23.26 -4.87
CA LEU A 263 -3.95 22.49 -3.60
C LEU A 263 -3.09 23.07 -2.45
N TRP A 264 -2.08 23.90 -2.75
CA TRP A 264 -1.27 24.60 -1.75
C TRP A 264 -2.02 25.73 -1.03
N GLN A 265 -3.14 26.22 -1.58
CA GLN A 265 -3.93 27.32 -1.02
C GLN A 265 -4.65 26.94 0.29
N GLU A 266 -5.03 25.67 0.47
CA GLU A 266 -5.62 25.15 1.72
C GLU A 266 -4.65 25.17 2.92
N TRP A 267 -3.35 25.46 2.70
CA TRP A 267 -2.36 25.70 3.75
C TRP A 267 -2.22 27.18 4.15
N CYS A 268 -2.86 28.09 3.40
CA CYS A 268 -2.83 29.52 3.65
C CYS A 268 -3.99 29.95 4.55
N HIS A 269 -3.70 30.65 5.65
CA HIS A 269 -4.73 31.18 6.55
C HIS A 269 -4.46 32.67 6.83
N PRO A 270 -5.46 33.57 6.78
CA PRO A 270 -5.21 35.02 6.81
C PRO A 270 -4.55 35.54 8.10
N SER A 271 -4.66 34.83 9.22
CA SER A 271 -4.01 35.20 10.49
C SER A 271 -2.73 34.43 10.82
N THR A 272 -2.31 33.47 10.00
CA THR A 272 -1.21 32.54 10.33
C THR A 272 -0.39 32.16 9.09
N THR A 273 0.94 32.25 9.20
CA THR A 273 1.84 31.87 8.10
C THR A 273 1.74 30.38 7.79
N ILE A 274 2.10 29.99 6.56
CA ILE A 274 2.16 28.58 6.14
C ILE A 274 3.03 27.72 7.08
N PHE A 275 4.08 28.28 7.68
CA PHE A 275 4.88 27.57 8.67
C PHE A 275 4.11 27.31 9.98
N GLY A 276 3.20 28.22 10.38
CA GLY A 276 2.30 28.04 11.51
C GLY A 276 1.22 26.98 11.26
N THR A 277 0.60 26.96 10.07
CA THR A 277 -0.38 25.92 9.71
C THR A 277 0.29 24.55 9.55
N LEU A 278 1.49 24.47 8.95
CA LEU A 278 2.29 23.24 8.91
C LEU A 278 2.68 22.74 10.32
N ALA A 279 3.12 23.63 11.22
CA ALA A 279 3.45 23.27 12.60
C ALA A 279 2.22 22.74 13.38
N PHE A 280 1.06 23.40 13.21
CA PHE A 280 -0.20 22.95 13.80
C PHE A 280 -0.66 21.59 13.24
N PHE A 281 -0.59 21.42 11.92
CA PHE A 281 -0.87 20.15 11.25
C PHE A 281 0.00 19.00 11.80
N LEU A 282 1.31 19.23 11.96
CA LEU A 282 2.22 18.22 12.51
C LEU A 282 1.88 17.89 13.96
N LEU A 283 1.71 18.89 14.83
CA LEU A 283 1.36 18.68 16.24
C LEU A 283 0.05 17.87 16.37
N MET A 284 -0.97 18.22 15.58
CA MET A 284 -2.27 17.58 15.64
C MET A 284 -2.28 16.19 14.99
N LYS A 285 -1.73 16.03 13.79
CA LYS A 285 -1.67 14.72 13.12
C LYS A 285 -0.80 13.70 13.88
N PHE A 286 0.18 14.13 14.68
CA PHE A 286 0.97 13.20 15.49
C PHE A 286 0.11 12.38 16.47
N TRP A 287 -0.61 13.05 17.38
CA TRP A 287 -1.44 12.35 18.37
C TRP A 287 -2.66 11.69 17.73
N MET A 288 -3.25 12.32 16.70
CA MET A 288 -4.37 11.75 15.96
C MET A 288 -3.99 10.46 15.23
N LEU A 289 -2.79 10.38 14.67
CA LEU A 289 -2.32 9.16 13.98
C LEU A 289 -2.13 8.01 14.98
N ILE A 290 -1.58 8.27 16.17
CA ILE A 290 -1.50 7.27 17.24
C ILE A 290 -2.91 6.73 17.55
N LEU A 291 -3.89 7.62 17.77
CA LEU A 291 -5.27 7.24 18.03
C LEU A 291 -5.96 6.54 16.84
N ALA A 292 -5.65 6.92 15.60
CA ALA A 292 -6.15 6.23 14.41
C ALA A 292 -5.55 4.82 14.24
N THR A 293 -4.33 4.59 14.76
CA THR A 293 -3.69 3.26 14.72
C THR A 293 -4.21 2.26 15.76
N THR A 294 -4.84 2.73 16.85
CA THR A 294 -5.48 1.83 17.84
C THR A 294 -6.87 1.35 17.39
N LEU A 295 -7.40 1.87 16.29
CA LEU A 295 -8.71 1.48 15.77
C LEU A 295 -8.68 0.05 15.19
N PRO A 296 -9.69 -0.80 15.50
CA PRO A 296 -9.79 -2.18 15.00
C PRO A 296 -10.29 -2.26 13.54
N LEU A 297 -9.91 -1.28 12.71
CA LEU A 297 -10.24 -1.19 11.29
C LEU A 297 -9.17 -1.89 10.44
N PRO A 298 -9.52 -2.54 9.31
CA PRO A 298 -8.53 -2.95 8.33
C PRO A 298 -7.87 -1.72 7.71
N ALA A 299 -6.66 -1.37 8.17
CA ALA A 299 -5.98 -0.12 7.85
C ALA A 299 -4.46 -0.28 7.70
N GLY A 300 -3.86 0.46 6.76
CA GLY A 300 -2.43 0.48 6.47
C GLY A 300 -1.78 1.79 6.89
N TYR A 301 -0.86 1.73 7.85
CA TYR A 301 -0.30 2.91 8.53
C TYR A 301 0.89 3.59 7.80
N PHE A 302 1.36 3.01 6.69
CA PHE A 302 2.53 3.53 5.94
C PHE A 302 2.30 4.89 5.27
N MET A 303 1.16 5.10 4.61
CA MET A 303 0.89 6.36 3.91
C MET A 303 0.80 7.57 4.86
N PRO A 304 0.13 7.47 6.03
CA PRO A 304 0.17 8.52 7.06
C PRO A 304 1.57 8.93 7.53
N ILE A 305 2.44 7.97 7.88
CA ILE A 305 3.80 8.29 8.34
C ILE A 305 4.66 8.87 7.22
N PHE A 306 4.46 8.44 5.97
CA PHE A 306 5.14 8.97 4.80
C PHE A 306 4.77 10.44 4.55
N ILE A 307 3.48 10.76 4.51
CA ILE A 307 2.97 12.14 4.36
C ILE A 307 3.44 13.02 5.53
N TYR A 308 3.35 12.53 6.76
CA TYR A 308 3.83 13.23 7.96
C TYR A 308 5.31 13.58 7.85
N GLY A 309 6.16 12.61 7.50
CA GLY A 309 7.60 12.78 7.32
C GLY A 309 7.99 13.87 6.31
N GLY A 310 7.28 13.92 5.18
CA GLY A 310 7.51 14.96 4.18
C GLY A 310 7.13 16.35 4.67
N TYR A 311 6.02 16.48 5.41
CA TYR A 311 5.60 17.77 5.96
C TYR A 311 6.50 18.27 7.10
N ILE A 312 7.19 17.40 7.85
CA ILE A 312 8.29 17.83 8.74
C ILE A 312 9.35 18.59 7.94
N GLN A 313 9.83 18.00 6.85
CA GLN A 313 10.92 18.56 6.05
C GLN A 313 10.48 19.76 5.18
N SER A 314 9.18 19.89 4.89
CA SER A 314 8.57 21.06 4.25
C SER A 314 8.36 22.22 5.23
N GLY A 315 7.87 21.95 6.44
CA GLY A 315 7.68 22.93 7.51
C GLY A 315 9.00 23.41 8.14
N GLY A 316 10.04 22.56 8.13
CA GLY A 316 11.36 22.80 8.72
C GLY A 316 12.20 23.93 8.10
N GLY A 317 11.64 24.75 7.20
CA GLY A 317 12.13 26.10 6.89
C GLY A 317 13.60 26.23 6.45
N THR A 318 14.21 25.19 5.89
CA THR A 318 15.68 25.02 5.78
C THR A 318 16.39 25.94 4.78
N ARG A 319 15.75 27.04 4.36
CA ARG A 319 16.43 28.22 3.76
C ARG A 319 16.72 29.31 4.79
N GLY A 320 15.90 29.46 5.84
CA GLY A 320 16.11 30.46 6.89
C GLY A 320 17.34 30.16 7.77
N PHE A 321 17.60 28.89 8.09
CA PHE A 321 18.71 28.48 8.97
C PHE A 321 20.08 28.32 8.27
N ILE A 322 20.11 28.19 6.93
CA ILE A 322 21.36 28.10 6.16
C ILE A 322 21.85 29.49 5.72
N GLN A 323 20.96 30.48 5.61
CA GLN A 323 21.29 31.83 5.15
C GLN A 323 21.82 32.86 6.20
N PRO A 324 22.07 32.56 7.50
CA PRO A 324 22.76 33.52 8.40
C PRO A 324 24.30 33.41 8.35
N TRP A 325 24.87 32.37 7.74
CA TRP A 325 26.32 32.26 7.49
C TRP A 325 26.63 32.61 6.03
N GLY A 326 26.86 33.90 5.76
CA GLY A 326 27.39 34.37 4.48
C GLY A 326 28.85 33.95 4.27
N GLY A 327 29.24 33.63 3.03
CA GLY A 327 30.65 33.34 2.73
C GLY A 327 30.95 32.97 1.27
N TYR A 328 30.15 32.11 0.63
CA TYR A 328 30.51 31.50 -0.67
C TYR A 328 29.50 31.78 -1.78
N ARG A 329 29.63 32.95 -2.42
CA ARG A 329 28.76 33.41 -3.53
C ARG A 329 29.26 32.98 -4.93
N GLY A 330 30.19 32.03 -5.03
CA GLY A 330 30.98 31.77 -6.24
C GLY A 330 30.83 30.41 -6.92
N PHE A 331 30.30 29.37 -6.25
CA PHE A 331 30.32 27.98 -6.78
C PHE A 331 28.96 27.27 -6.85
N ILE A 332 27.88 27.90 -6.38
CA ILE A 332 26.50 27.41 -6.57
C ILE A 332 25.71 28.57 -7.19
N GLN A 333 25.11 28.33 -8.36
CA GLN A 333 24.26 29.34 -9.00
C GLN A 333 23.05 29.67 -8.11
N PRO A 334 22.62 30.95 -8.02
CA PRO A 334 21.37 31.35 -7.37
C PRO A 334 20.17 30.95 -8.25
N GLY A 335 19.99 29.64 -8.37
CA GLY A 335 19.14 28.98 -9.37
C GLY A 335 19.09 27.46 -9.21
N VAL A 336 19.93 26.85 -8.35
CA VAL A 336 19.77 25.45 -7.92
C VAL A 336 18.56 25.33 -6.99
N VAL A 337 17.38 25.36 -7.60
CA VAL A 337 16.14 24.89 -6.99
C VAL A 337 16.25 23.37 -6.90
N VAL A 338 16.86 22.88 -5.82
CA VAL A 338 16.51 21.54 -5.31
C VAL A 338 15.01 21.57 -5.13
N GLY A 339 14.30 20.81 -5.96
CA GLY A 339 12.85 20.90 -6.08
C GLY A 339 12.16 20.69 -4.74
N GLY A 340 11.06 21.40 -4.48
CA GLY A 340 10.26 21.22 -3.26
C GLY A 340 9.94 19.74 -3.03
N TYR A 341 9.51 19.06 -4.11
CA TYR A 341 9.29 17.62 -4.21
C TYR A 341 10.48 16.71 -3.82
N ILE A 342 11.73 17.14 -4.02
CA ILE A 342 12.92 16.36 -3.66
C ILE A 342 13.20 16.51 -2.16
N GLN A 343 13.10 17.72 -1.64
CA GLN A 343 13.27 18.00 -0.21
C GLN A 343 12.15 17.32 0.61
N SER A 344 10.89 17.48 0.22
CA SER A 344 9.75 16.85 0.88
C SER A 344 9.78 15.33 0.73
N GLY A 345 10.12 14.81 -0.46
CA GLY A 345 10.33 13.39 -0.71
C GLY A 345 11.44 12.78 0.15
N GLY A 346 12.57 13.46 0.31
CA GLY A 346 13.66 13.03 1.19
C GLY A 346 13.22 12.90 2.65
N GLY A 347 12.45 13.87 3.15
CA GLY A 347 11.84 13.80 4.49
C GLY A 347 10.84 12.65 4.65
N ALA A 348 9.97 12.46 3.65
CA ALA A 348 9.00 11.36 3.61
C ALA A 348 9.70 9.98 3.63
N ALA A 349 10.75 9.81 2.81
CA ALA A 349 11.56 8.59 2.78
C ALA A 349 12.25 8.34 4.14
N ALA A 350 12.94 9.33 4.70
CA ALA A 350 13.74 9.19 5.92
C ALA A 350 12.89 8.89 7.17
N PHE A 351 11.75 9.55 7.32
CA PHE A 351 10.85 9.30 8.44
C PHE A 351 10.09 7.97 8.28
N SER A 352 9.51 7.68 7.11
CA SER A 352 8.81 6.40 6.91
C SER A 352 9.77 5.20 6.96
N GLY A 353 11.01 5.37 6.47
CA GLY A 353 12.09 4.39 6.60
C GLY A 353 12.43 4.13 8.06
N SER A 354 12.70 5.18 8.84
CA SER A 354 13.14 5.04 10.23
C SER A 354 12.07 4.50 11.18
N VAL A 355 10.78 4.71 10.88
CA VAL A 355 9.65 4.08 11.58
C VAL A 355 9.45 2.61 11.19
N THR A 356 9.80 2.21 9.96
CA THR A 356 9.63 0.82 9.45
C THR A 356 10.91 -0.02 9.49
N HIS A 357 12.05 0.58 9.79
CA HIS A 357 13.40 0.04 9.61
C HIS A 357 13.72 -0.41 8.17
N ALA A 358 13.09 0.20 7.17
CA ALA A 358 13.28 -0.13 5.76
C ALA A 358 14.13 0.94 5.03
N ILE A 359 14.95 0.49 4.06
CA ILE A 359 15.72 1.38 3.16
C ILE A 359 14.96 1.60 1.83
N SER A 360 14.06 0.67 1.46
CA SER A 360 13.25 0.72 0.24
C SER A 360 12.31 1.93 0.14
N THR A 361 12.07 2.66 1.23
CA THR A 361 11.33 3.94 1.21
C THR A 361 12.06 5.01 0.39
N ALA A 362 13.40 4.96 0.33
CA ALA A 362 14.20 5.80 -0.56
C ALA A 362 13.90 5.51 -2.04
N LEU A 363 13.90 4.22 -2.41
CA LEU A 363 13.63 3.78 -3.78
C LEU A 363 12.20 4.12 -4.20
N LEU A 364 11.21 3.91 -3.31
CA LEU A 364 9.81 4.27 -3.54
C LEU A 364 9.66 5.77 -3.88
N VAL A 365 10.37 6.67 -3.19
CA VAL A 365 10.37 8.10 -3.53
C VAL A 365 11.03 8.38 -4.87
N CYS A 366 12.16 7.72 -5.17
CA CYS A 366 12.89 7.95 -6.42
C CYS A 366 12.13 7.42 -7.65
N GLU A 367 11.39 6.32 -7.49
CA GLU A 367 10.46 5.76 -8.47
C GLU A 367 9.24 6.66 -8.65
N ALA A 368 8.55 7.03 -7.56
CA ALA A 368 7.34 7.86 -7.60
C ALA A 368 7.60 9.30 -8.11
N THR A 369 8.82 9.81 -7.97
CA THR A 369 9.23 11.11 -8.54
C THR A 369 9.84 10.99 -9.95
N GLY A 370 10.18 9.78 -10.41
CA GLY A 370 10.81 9.52 -11.71
C GLY A 370 12.24 10.05 -11.89
N HIS A 371 12.86 10.64 -10.85
CA HIS A 371 14.12 11.37 -10.94
C HIS A 371 15.26 10.71 -10.15
N LEU A 372 15.84 9.64 -10.71
CA LEU A 372 16.90 8.85 -10.07
C LEU A 372 18.19 9.62 -9.73
N GLY A 373 18.41 10.81 -10.30
CA GLY A 373 19.60 11.63 -10.04
C GLY A 373 19.81 12.04 -8.56
N HIS A 374 18.78 11.90 -7.71
CA HIS A 374 18.83 12.25 -6.28
C HIS A 374 18.77 11.03 -5.34
N VAL A 375 18.91 9.80 -5.87
CA VAL A 375 18.88 8.56 -5.07
C VAL A 375 19.91 8.57 -3.94
N LEU A 376 21.17 8.95 -4.22
CA LEU A 376 22.26 8.87 -3.25
C LEU A 376 22.01 9.67 -1.95
N PRO A 377 21.68 10.98 -1.97
CA PRO A 377 21.40 11.72 -0.74
C PRO A 377 20.11 11.25 -0.03
N VAL A 378 19.09 10.79 -0.76
CA VAL A 378 17.85 10.26 -0.15
C VAL A 378 18.12 8.94 0.56
N VAL A 379 18.85 8.01 -0.06
CA VAL A 379 19.27 6.74 0.55
C VAL A 379 20.16 7.00 1.78
N LEU A 380 21.10 7.96 1.70
CA LEU A 380 21.95 8.31 2.84
C LEU A 380 21.15 8.87 4.02
N ALA A 381 20.18 9.75 3.78
CA ALA A 381 19.30 10.28 4.82
C ALA A 381 18.46 9.17 5.48
N VAL A 382 17.94 8.22 4.69
CA VAL A 382 17.22 7.05 5.20
C VAL A 382 18.13 6.13 6.02
N LEU A 383 19.35 5.88 5.58
CA LEU A 383 20.34 5.07 6.32
C LEU A 383 20.69 5.70 7.68
N VAL A 384 20.93 7.02 7.73
CA VAL A 384 21.21 7.73 8.98
C VAL A 384 20.00 7.70 9.92
N ALA A 385 18.79 7.96 9.41
CA ALA A 385 17.58 7.91 10.22
C ALA A 385 17.31 6.49 10.76
N ASN A 386 17.50 5.45 9.95
CA ASN A 386 17.37 4.05 10.34
C ASN A 386 18.40 3.66 11.42
N ALA A 387 19.66 4.08 11.29
CA ALA A 387 20.70 3.80 12.27
C ALA A 387 20.40 4.44 13.64
N ILE A 388 19.78 5.63 13.64
CA ILE A 388 19.34 6.31 14.86
C ILE A 388 18.14 5.60 15.49
N THR A 389 17.10 5.19 14.75
CA THR A 389 15.93 4.54 15.35
C THR A 389 16.20 3.12 15.82
N GLN A 390 16.92 2.31 15.03
CA GLN A 390 17.30 0.93 15.40
C GLN A 390 18.16 0.86 16.68
N LYS A 391 18.85 1.95 17.05
CA LYS A 391 19.58 2.06 18.32
C LYS A 391 18.66 2.22 19.53
N HIS A 392 17.46 2.79 19.37
CA HIS A 392 16.63 3.30 20.49
C HIS A 392 15.22 2.67 20.60
N GLN A 393 14.68 2.07 19.54
CA GLN A 393 13.33 1.50 19.48
C GLN A 393 13.27 0.27 18.53
N PRO A 394 12.28 -0.62 18.68
CA PRO A 394 11.89 -1.59 17.63
C PRO A 394 11.18 -0.87 16.46
N SER A 395 11.02 -1.55 15.31
CA SER A 395 10.20 -1.00 14.22
C SER A 395 8.73 -0.92 14.62
N PHE A 396 7.93 -0.10 13.92
CA PHE A 396 6.48 -0.02 14.14
C PHE A 396 5.78 -1.38 14.05
N TYR A 397 6.18 -2.23 13.08
CA TYR A 397 5.60 -3.56 12.92
C TYR A 397 6.03 -4.51 14.03
N ASP A 398 7.30 -4.45 14.46
CA ASP A 398 7.81 -5.26 15.58
C ASP A 398 7.20 -4.85 16.93
N GLY A 399 6.98 -3.55 17.16
CA GLY A 399 6.19 -3.06 18.28
C GLY A 399 4.75 -3.57 18.25
N THR A 400 4.15 -3.65 17.06
CA THR A 400 2.80 -4.25 16.90
C THR A 400 2.80 -5.75 17.19
N ILE A 401 3.84 -6.50 16.80
CA ILE A 401 4.02 -7.92 17.15
C ILE A 401 4.07 -8.10 18.68
N ILE A 402 4.86 -7.28 19.39
CA ILE A 402 4.95 -7.31 20.85
C ILE A 402 3.58 -7.00 21.49
N VAL A 403 2.91 -5.92 21.07
CA VAL A 403 1.61 -5.50 21.64
C VAL A 403 0.52 -6.55 21.39
N LYS A 404 0.51 -7.19 20.22
CA LYS A 404 -0.42 -8.29 19.90
C LYS A 404 -0.01 -9.64 20.50
N LYS A 405 1.18 -9.75 21.13
CA LYS A 405 1.77 -10.99 21.67
C LYS A 405 1.79 -12.14 20.64
N LEU A 406 2.09 -11.83 19.38
CA LEU A 406 2.14 -12.84 18.32
C LEU A 406 3.35 -13.78 18.54
N PRO A 407 3.23 -15.08 18.18
CA PRO A 407 4.29 -16.08 18.33
C PRO A 407 5.41 -15.87 17.30
N TYR A 408 6.28 -14.90 17.56
CA TYR A 408 7.41 -14.52 16.69
C TYR A 408 8.73 -14.93 17.32
N LEU A 409 9.46 -15.84 16.65
CA LEU A 409 10.68 -16.48 17.18
C LEU A 409 11.96 -15.62 17.12
N PRO A 410 12.23 -14.81 16.07
CA PRO A 410 13.44 -14.01 16.02
C PRO A 410 13.49 -12.93 17.12
N PRO A 411 14.67 -12.57 17.66
CA PRO A 411 14.77 -11.60 18.75
C PRO A 411 14.33 -10.20 18.30
N ILE A 412 13.31 -9.65 18.97
CA ILE A 412 12.92 -8.24 18.84
C ILE A 412 13.58 -7.44 19.98
N ARG A 413 14.19 -6.29 19.64
CA ARG A 413 14.77 -5.36 20.61
C ARG A 413 13.68 -4.64 21.43
N SER A 414 13.26 -5.27 22.53
CA SER A 414 12.41 -4.65 23.55
C SER A 414 13.25 -3.85 24.57
N ARG A 415 12.70 -2.76 25.11
CA ARG A 415 13.31 -2.02 26.24
C ARG A 415 13.20 -2.75 27.59
N HIS A 416 12.47 -3.86 27.66
CA HIS A 416 12.28 -4.68 28.86
C HIS A 416 13.06 -6.01 28.83
N MET A 417 14.17 -6.07 28.09
CA MET A 417 15.10 -7.22 28.05
C MET A 417 16.54 -6.73 28.19
N ALA A 418 16.80 -5.97 29.26
CA ALA A 418 18.10 -5.47 29.70
C ALA A 418 18.09 -5.39 31.24
#